data_AF-A0A0C3RYU6-F1
#
_entry.id   AF-A0A0C3RYU6-F1
#
_cell.length_a   1.000
_cell.length_b   1.000
_cell.length_c   1.000
_cell.angle_alpha   90.00
_cell.angle_beta   90.00
_cell.angle_gamma   90.00
#
_symmetry.space_group_name_H-M   'P 1'
#
loop_
_entity.id
_entity.type
_entity.pdbx_description
1 polymer ?
#
loop_
_entity_poly.entity_id
_entity_poly.type
_entity_poly.pdbx_seq_one_letter_code
_entity_poly.pdbx_strand_id
1 'polypeptide(L)'
;MTKPKDVPGTRGRKTWAQGRRGRFMQSRKTIWDDAQVGGWTKRFYTVLTIEYMARFGPLKGSLESTTADDDTEDDDENYDNVPVGLYTGEDPVGLRGESTKPDESEDYKKTRQKLMQWCLHHYKKYSTESVKQEVRRMMNRIAAASEYSVYRTSDIRWYQKSYYEERLKPHVTTFHDQQLATWQANGSVGRKPQFLSSLHTVAKGRWENETAEFRQEVQEANAKDYEERVEAAKKENCSFVPSTPEEFQEALDNAPAILQSFSELLGERLGAVVSVLISLPVPKQGGAIEMRR
;
A
#
# COMPACT_ATOMS: atom_id res chain seq x y z
N MET A 1 -13.16 -50.13 -5.05
CA MET A 1 -13.17 -49.15 -6.17
C MET A 1 -13.45 -47.77 -5.61
N THR A 2 -12.39 -47.03 -5.28
CA THR A 2 -12.46 -45.66 -4.75
C THR A 2 -12.50 -44.68 -5.91
N LYS A 3 -13.53 -43.82 -5.95
CA LYS A 3 -13.65 -42.76 -6.96
C LYS A 3 -12.46 -41.79 -6.84
N PRO A 4 -11.86 -41.33 -7.96
CA PRO A 4 -10.81 -40.33 -7.91
C PRO A 4 -11.37 -39.00 -7.37
N LYS A 5 -10.59 -38.34 -6.50
CA LYS A 5 -10.90 -37.02 -5.94
C LYS A 5 -10.79 -35.97 -7.04
N ASP A 6 -11.84 -35.19 -7.24
CA ASP A 6 -11.84 -34.01 -8.11
C ASP A 6 -10.74 -33.03 -7.67
N VAL A 7 -9.81 -32.75 -8.57
CA VAL A 7 -8.81 -31.69 -8.39
C VAL A 7 -9.54 -30.35 -8.50
N PRO A 8 -9.39 -29.43 -7.53
CA PRO A 8 -10.07 -28.13 -7.58
C PRO A 8 -9.64 -27.37 -8.83
N GLY A 9 -10.60 -27.10 -9.72
CA GLY A 9 -10.36 -26.42 -10.98
C GLY A 9 -9.70 -25.04 -10.76
N THR A 10 -8.62 -24.79 -11.48
CA THR A 10 -7.89 -23.52 -11.45
C THR A 10 -8.85 -22.40 -11.87
N ARG A 11 -9.30 -21.57 -10.93
CA ARG A 11 -10.16 -20.40 -11.22
C ARG A 11 -9.40 -19.43 -12.11
N GLY A 12 -9.87 -19.25 -13.34
CA GLY A 12 -9.31 -18.28 -14.30
C GLY A 12 -9.72 -18.57 -15.73
N ARG A 13 -9.59 -17.56 -16.61
CA ARG A 13 -9.80 -17.74 -18.05
C ARG A 13 -8.75 -18.73 -18.57
N LYS A 14 -9.18 -19.81 -19.23
CA LYS A 14 -8.27 -20.78 -19.86
C LYS A 14 -7.36 -20.03 -20.83
N THR A 15 -6.04 -20.16 -20.65
CA THR A 15 -5.04 -19.54 -21.52
C THR A 15 -4.84 -20.43 -22.75
N TRP A 16 -4.63 -19.83 -23.92
CA TRP A 16 -4.39 -20.58 -25.15
C TRP A 16 -2.96 -21.16 -25.21
N ALA A 17 -2.03 -20.61 -24.42
CA ALA A 17 -0.66 -21.09 -24.34
C ALA A 17 -0.51 -22.06 -23.15
N GLN A 18 -1.06 -23.26 -23.32
CA GLN A 18 -0.84 -24.40 -22.42
C GLN A 18 0.25 -25.33 -22.99
N GLY A 19 0.68 -26.31 -22.20
CA GLY A 19 1.60 -27.36 -22.64
C GLY A 19 2.92 -26.85 -23.23
N ARG A 20 3.31 -27.33 -24.42
CA ARG A 20 4.58 -26.96 -25.09
C ARG A 20 4.66 -25.45 -25.37
N ARG A 21 3.56 -24.84 -25.81
CA ARG A 21 3.47 -23.38 -26.06
C ARG A 21 3.66 -22.59 -24.77
N GLY A 22 3.06 -23.05 -23.67
CA GLY A 22 3.21 -22.44 -22.35
C GLY A 22 4.65 -22.48 -21.85
N ARG A 23 5.33 -23.63 -21.95
CA ARG A 23 6.74 -23.80 -21.59
C ARG A 23 7.67 -22.95 -22.45
N PHE A 24 7.43 -22.91 -23.76
CA PHE A 24 8.13 -22.02 -24.68
C PHE A 24 8.02 -20.57 -24.22
N MET A 25 6.80 -20.09 -23.93
CA MET A 25 6.65 -18.71 -23.47
C MET A 25 7.38 -18.52 -22.13
N GLN A 26 7.20 -19.39 -21.13
CA GLN A 26 7.80 -19.18 -19.80
C GLN A 26 9.33 -19.05 -19.82
N SER A 27 10.03 -19.82 -20.66
CA SER A 27 11.50 -19.74 -20.78
C SER A 27 12.02 -18.40 -21.34
N ARG A 28 11.18 -17.60 -22.02
CA ARG A 28 11.57 -16.27 -22.54
C ARG A 28 11.31 -15.13 -21.57
N LYS A 29 10.90 -15.41 -20.33
CA LYS A 29 10.59 -14.39 -19.32
C LYS A 29 11.81 -13.50 -19.01
N THR A 30 12.97 -14.10 -18.76
CA THR A 30 14.20 -13.37 -18.41
C THR A 30 14.60 -12.39 -19.52
N ILE A 31 14.56 -12.86 -20.77
CA ILE A 31 14.83 -12.04 -21.95
C ILE A 31 13.81 -10.89 -22.08
N TRP A 32 12.53 -11.13 -21.75
CA TRP A 32 11.52 -10.08 -21.73
C TRP A 32 11.79 -9.01 -20.66
N ASP A 33 12.23 -9.42 -19.46
CA ASP A 33 12.60 -8.50 -18.39
C ASP A 33 13.79 -7.62 -18.82
N ASP A 34 14.83 -8.22 -19.42
CA ASP A 34 15.96 -7.48 -19.98
C ASP A 34 15.53 -6.52 -21.11
N ALA A 35 14.55 -6.92 -21.92
CA ALA A 35 13.97 -6.10 -22.99
C ALA A 35 13.21 -4.87 -22.48
N GLN A 36 12.60 -4.98 -21.30
CA GLN A 36 11.96 -3.85 -20.64
C GLN A 36 13.01 -2.85 -20.14
N VAL A 37 14.06 -3.35 -19.48
CA VAL A 37 15.14 -2.51 -18.93
C VAL A 37 15.94 -1.84 -20.04
N GLY A 38 16.28 -2.58 -21.10
CA GLY A 38 17.09 -2.07 -22.21
C GLY A 38 16.30 -1.32 -23.30
N GLY A 39 14.98 -1.17 -23.17
CA GLY A 39 14.16 -0.43 -24.13
C GLY A 39 14.01 -1.08 -25.52
N TRP A 40 14.45 -2.33 -25.71
CA TRP A 40 14.38 -3.06 -26.98
C TRP A 40 13.17 -4.01 -27.08
N THR A 41 12.11 -3.71 -26.32
CA THR A 41 10.87 -4.52 -26.26
C THR A 41 10.24 -4.78 -27.64
N LYS A 42 10.30 -3.81 -28.58
CA LYS A 42 9.78 -4.00 -29.94
C LYS A 42 10.48 -5.16 -30.65
N ARG A 43 11.81 -5.25 -30.52
CA ARG A 43 12.67 -6.28 -31.11
C ARG A 43 12.41 -7.64 -30.45
N PHE A 44 12.28 -7.68 -29.13
CA PHE A 44 11.87 -8.89 -28.41
C PHE A 44 10.62 -9.53 -29.03
N TYR A 45 9.55 -8.74 -29.21
CA TYR A 45 8.31 -9.28 -29.77
C TYR A 45 8.45 -9.71 -31.22
N THR A 46 9.31 -9.06 -32.01
CA THR A 46 9.61 -9.50 -33.37
C THR A 46 10.26 -10.88 -33.38
N VAL A 47 11.33 -11.07 -32.60
CA VAL A 47 12.04 -12.35 -32.54
C VAL A 47 11.15 -13.45 -31.95
N LEU A 48 10.44 -13.15 -30.85
CA LEU A 48 9.48 -14.08 -30.23
C LEU A 48 8.41 -14.53 -31.23
N THR A 49 7.88 -13.63 -32.06
CA THR A 49 6.86 -13.98 -33.04
C THR A 49 7.42 -14.86 -34.16
N ILE A 50 8.63 -14.56 -34.65
CA ILE A 50 9.31 -15.37 -35.67
C ILE A 50 9.58 -16.78 -35.13
N GLU A 51 10.18 -16.88 -33.93
CA GLU A 51 10.44 -18.17 -33.28
C GLU A 51 9.15 -18.96 -33.05
N TYR A 52 8.10 -18.29 -32.56
CA TYR A 52 6.82 -18.93 -32.30
C TYR A 52 6.20 -19.46 -33.60
N MET A 53 6.17 -18.67 -34.68
CA MET A 53 5.60 -19.07 -35.96
C MET A 53 6.40 -20.19 -36.62
N ALA A 54 7.73 -20.18 -36.49
CA ALA A 54 8.59 -21.24 -37.01
C ALA A 54 8.31 -22.60 -36.32
N ARG A 55 7.99 -22.57 -35.01
CA ARG A 55 7.76 -23.78 -34.20
C ARG A 55 6.31 -24.27 -34.21
N PHE A 56 5.35 -23.36 -34.16
CA PHE A 56 3.94 -23.69 -33.92
C PHE A 56 2.99 -23.22 -35.03
N GLY A 57 3.51 -22.54 -36.05
CA GLY A 57 2.71 -21.90 -37.09
C GLY A 57 1.98 -20.64 -36.61
N PRO A 58 1.24 -19.96 -37.52
CA PRO A 58 0.44 -18.79 -37.19
C PRO A 58 -0.72 -19.12 -36.24
N LEU A 59 -1.01 -18.22 -35.30
CA LEU A 59 -2.17 -18.33 -34.42
C LEU A 59 -3.45 -18.02 -35.20
N LYS A 60 -4.06 -19.04 -35.83
CA LYS A 60 -5.34 -18.90 -36.52
C LYS A 60 -6.46 -18.56 -35.54
N GLY A 61 -7.39 -17.71 -35.99
CA GLY A 61 -8.31 -16.91 -35.17
C GLY A 61 -9.37 -17.64 -34.33
N SER A 62 -9.42 -18.97 -34.25
CA SER A 62 -10.42 -19.65 -33.43
C SER A 62 -9.86 -20.01 -32.06
N LEU A 63 -10.48 -19.47 -31.02
CA LEU A 63 -10.09 -19.62 -29.62
C LEU A 63 -10.46 -21.00 -29.02
N GLU A 64 -10.99 -21.94 -29.82
CA GLU A 64 -11.77 -23.06 -29.28
C GLU A 64 -11.32 -24.46 -29.74
N SER A 65 -10.34 -24.59 -30.63
CA SER A 65 -9.94 -25.91 -31.13
C SER A 65 -8.45 -26.06 -31.32
N THR A 66 -7.70 -25.98 -30.23
CA THR A 66 -6.67 -27.01 -30.02
C THR A 66 -7.18 -27.82 -28.84
N THR A 67 -7.88 -28.91 -29.17
CA THR A 67 -8.15 -29.99 -28.23
C THR A 67 -6.83 -30.37 -27.56
N ALA A 68 -6.92 -30.77 -26.30
CA ALA A 68 -5.79 -31.16 -25.45
C ALA A 68 -5.00 -32.38 -25.96
N ASP A 69 -5.22 -32.81 -27.21
CA ASP A 69 -4.80 -34.08 -27.78
C ASP A 69 -3.57 -33.99 -28.70
N ASP A 70 -3.01 -32.80 -28.96
CA ASP A 70 -1.82 -32.64 -29.81
C ASP A 70 -0.52 -32.44 -29.00
N ASP A 71 -0.60 -32.60 -27.67
CA ASP A 71 0.51 -32.43 -26.72
C ASP A 71 0.75 -33.74 -25.93
N THR A 72 0.72 -34.90 -26.60
CA THR A 72 1.29 -36.13 -26.02
C THR A 72 2.81 -36.03 -25.91
N GLU A 73 3.32 -36.65 -24.85
CA GLU A 73 4.66 -36.54 -24.27
C GLU A 73 5.79 -37.01 -25.21
N ASP A 74 7.02 -36.72 -24.77
CA ASP A 74 8.30 -37.20 -25.28
C ASP A 74 8.87 -36.54 -26.54
N ASP A 75 9.43 -35.35 -26.34
CA ASP A 75 10.81 -35.13 -26.76
C ASP A 75 11.45 -34.10 -25.81
N ASP A 76 12.52 -34.51 -25.14
CA ASP A 76 13.45 -33.67 -24.36
C ASP A 76 14.24 -32.76 -25.31
N GLU A 77 13.55 -31.99 -26.17
CA GLU A 77 14.18 -30.93 -26.92
C GLU A 77 14.65 -29.88 -25.92
N ASN A 78 15.96 -29.76 -25.76
CA ASN A 78 16.63 -28.76 -24.95
C ASN A 78 16.17 -27.33 -25.35
N TYR A 79 15.10 -26.86 -24.72
CA TYR A 79 14.43 -25.59 -25.00
C TYR A 79 15.27 -24.36 -24.63
N ASP A 80 16.38 -24.57 -23.93
CA ASP A 80 17.32 -23.55 -23.45
C ASP A 80 18.40 -23.17 -24.47
N ASN A 81 18.54 -23.93 -25.57
CA ASN A 81 19.49 -23.60 -26.65
C ASN A 81 18.86 -22.64 -27.68
N VAL A 82 18.51 -21.44 -27.24
CA VAL A 82 18.25 -20.31 -28.16
C VAL A 82 19.52 -19.48 -28.26
N PRO A 83 19.99 -19.13 -29.47
CA PRO A 83 21.13 -18.24 -29.62
C PRO A 83 20.84 -16.89 -28.96
N VAL A 84 21.44 -16.67 -27.78
CA VAL A 84 21.36 -15.41 -27.01
C VAL A 84 21.77 -14.20 -27.87
N GLY A 85 22.59 -14.42 -28.91
CA GLY A 85 23.06 -13.38 -29.84
C GLY A 85 21.97 -12.67 -30.67
N LEU A 86 20.75 -13.22 -30.77
CA LEU A 86 19.65 -12.56 -31.50
C LEU A 86 19.09 -11.31 -30.80
N TYR A 87 19.38 -11.12 -29.52
CA TYR A 87 18.81 -10.04 -28.70
C TYR A 87 19.82 -8.92 -28.35
N THR A 88 21.12 -9.14 -28.53
CA THR A 88 22.19 -8.25 -28.02
C THR A 88 22.76 -7.23 -29.02
N GLY A 89 22.27 -7.16 -30.26
CA GLY A 89 22.60 -6.02 -31.14
C GLY A 89 22.67 -6.31 -32.63
N GLU A 90 22.96 -7.54 -33.05
CA GLU A 90 23.07 -7.87 -34.47
C GLU A 90 21.69 -8.15 -35.08
N ASP A 91 21.32 -7.47 -36.18
CA ASP A 91 20.06 -7.74 -36.85
C ASP A 91 19.92 -9.25 -37.14
N PRO A 92 18.74 -9.87 -36.98
CA PRO A 92 18.50 -11.28 -37.32
C PRO A 92 18.59 -11.53 -38.84
N VAL A 93 19.76 -11.32 -39.44
CA VAL A 93 19.95 -11.47 -40.89
C VAL A 93 19.91 -12.96 -41.28
N GLY A 94 20.26 -13.87 -40.37
CA GLY A 94 20.29 -15.32 -40.63
C GLY A 94 18.96 -16.07 -40.52
N LEU A 95 17.90 -15.46 -39.99
CA LEU A 95 16.54 -16.06 -39.92
C LEU A 95 15.59 -15.47 -40.97
N ARG A 96 16.08 -14.54 -41.80
CA ARG A 96 15.34 -14.03 -42.97
C ARG A 96 15.44 -15.03 -44.12
N GLY A 97 14.55 -16.01 -44.14
CA GLY A 97 14.23 -16.73 -45.38
C GLY A 97 13.82 -15.74 -46.48
N GLU A 98 14.24 -16.01 -47.71
CA GLU A 98 14.32 -15.09 -48.86
C GLU A 98 12.97 -14.62 -49.46
N SER A 99 11.84 -14.63 -48.74
CA SER A 99 10.54 -14.38 -49.43
C SER A 99 9.47 -13.59 -48.70
N THR A 100 9.66 -13.12 -47.47
CA THR A 100 8.62 -12.24 -46.88
C THR A 100 9.20 -11.37 -45.79
N LYS A 101 9.06 -10.04 -45.93
CA LYS A 101 9.17 -9.15 -44.76
C LYS A 101 8.11 -9.62 -43.77
N PRO A 102 8.47 -10.12 -42.57
CA PRO A 102 7.48 -10.67 -41.63
C PRO A 102 6.42 -9.62 -41.22
N ASP A 103 6.74 -8.32 -41.35
CA ASP A 103 5.87 -7.21 -40.95
C ASP A 103 4.61 -7.00 -41.83
N GLU A 104 4.45 -7.71 -42.95
CA GLU A 104 3.34 -7.46 -43.89
C GLU A 104 2.20 -8.49 -43.84
N SER A 105 2.42 -9.71 -43.31
CA SER A 105 1.36 -10.72 -43.22
C SER A 105 0.36 -10.42 -42.09
N GLU A 106 -0.94 -10.49 -42.37
CA GLU A 106 -1.98 -10.36 -41.35
C GLU A 106 -1.82 -11.37 -40.21
N ASP A 107 -1.40 -12.59 -40.55
CA ASP A 107 -1.22 -13.68 -39.59
C ASP A 107 -0.07 -13.39 -38.62
N TYR A 108 1.00 -12.75 -39.09
CA TYR A 108 2.09 -12.29 -38.25
C TYR A 108 1.61 -11.22 -37.26
N LYS A 109 0.87 -10.22 -37.74
CA LYS A 109 0.34 -9.13 -36.89
C LYS A 109 -0.58 -9.68 -35.80
N LYS A 110 -1.50 -10.59 -36.15
CA LYS A 110 -2.42 -11.25 -35.21
C LYS A 110 -1.67 -12.10 -34.18
N THR A 111 -0.69 -12.88 -34.64
CA THR A 111 0.14 -13.71 -33.76
C THR A 111 0.95 -12.86 -32.79
N ARG A 112 1.64 -11.83 -33.29
CA ARG A 112 2.41 -10.87 -32.49
C ARG A 112 1.55 -10.19 -31.44
N GLN A 113 0.36 -9.73 -31.80
CA GLN A 113 -0.56 -9.08 -30.86
C GLN A 113 -0.98 -10.03 -29.73
N LYS A 114 -1.31 -11.30 -30.05
CA LYS A 114 -1.68 -12.30 -29.04
C LYS A 114 -0.51 -12.64 -28.10
N LEU A 115 0.70 -12.78 -28.65
CA LEU A 115 1.91 -13.02 -27.86
C LEU A 115 2.19 -11.84 -26.93
N MET A 116 2.10 -10.61 -27.44
CA MET A 116 2.25 -9.39 -26.64
C MET A 116 1.24 -9.34 -25.49
N GLN A 117 -0.04 -9.58 -25.77
CA GLN A 117 -1.08 -9.59 -24.74
C GLN A 117 -0.82 -10.67 -23.68
N TRP A 118 -0.37 -11.85 -24.10
CA TRP A 118 -0.02 -12.92 -23.18
C TRP A 118 1.17 -12.53 -22.30
N CYS A 119 2.27 -12.04 -22.88
CA CYS A 119 3.44 -11.59 -22.12
C CYS A 119 3.09 -10.46 -21.14
N LEU A 120 2.29 -9.48 -21.56
CA LEU A 120 1.81 -8.42 -20.67
C LEU A 120 0.95 -8.99 -19.54
N HIS A 121 0.06 -9.94 -19.81
CA HIS A 121 -0.78 -10.51 -18.76
C HIS A 121 0.00 -11.40 -17.78
N HIS A 122 0.99 -12.16 -18.28
CA HIS A 122 1.69 -13.18 -17.49
C HIS A 122 3.01 -12.71 -16.89
N TYR A 123 3.77 -11.84 -17.56
CA TYR A 123 5.04 -11.31 -17.06
C TYR A 123 4.87 -9.98 -16.34
N LYS A 124 4.02 -9.08 -16.83
CA LYS A 124 3.70 -7.80 -16.17
C LYS A 124 2.72 -7.97 -15.01
N LYS A 125 2.61 -9.17 -14.45
CA LYS A 125 2.08 -9.31 -13.09
C LYS A 125 3.08 -8.60 -12.21
N TYR A 126 2.75 -7.36 -11.84
CA TYR A 126 3.45 -6.65 -10.79
C TYR A 126 3.72 -7.65 -9.67
N SER A 127 4.99 -7.77 -9.26
CA SER A 127 5.32 -8.55 -8.07
C SER A 127 4.33 -8.09 -7.01
N THR A 128 3.44 -8.98 -6.61
CA THR A 128 2.39 -8.65 -5.65
C THR A 128 3.06 -8.11 -4.40
N GLU A 129 4.30 -8.54 -4.13
CA GLU A 129 5.15 -8.05 -3.06
C GLU A 129 5.67 -6.62 -3.28
N SER A 130 6.13 -6.25 -4.49
CA SER A 130 6.58 -4.87 -4.77
C SER A 130 5.43 -3.86 -4.67
N VAL A 131 4.26 -4.21 -5.22
CA VAL A 131 3.06 -3.36 -5.08
C VAL A 131 2.55 -3.36 -3.64
N LYS A 132 2.55 -4.50 -2.95
CA LYS A 132 2.23 -4.54 -1.51
C LYS A 132 3.20 -3.69 -0.70
N GLN A 133 4.49 -3.67 -1.02
CA GLN A 133 5.47 -2.84 -0.34
C GLN A 133 5.23 -1.36 -0.61
N GLU A 134 4.92 -0.97 -1.85
CA GLU A 134 4.63 0.43 -2.18
C GLU A 134 3.31 0.89 -1.54
N VAL A 135 2.28 0.04 -1.55
CA VAL A 135 1.02 0.28 -0.84
C VAL A 135 1.24 0.34 0.67
N ARG A 136 2.06 -0.54 1.26
CA ARG A 136 2.47 -0.45 2.67
C ARG A 136 3.21 0.84 2.96
N ARG A 137 4.15 1.28 2.11
CA ARG A 137 4.85 2.56 2.27
C ARG A 137 3.88 3.73 2.19
N MET A 138 2.93 3.69 1.27
CA MET A 138 1.92 4.74 1.11
C MET A 138 0.96 4.77 2.30
N MET A 139 0.47 3.62 2.75
CA MET A 139 -0.36 3.51 3.95
C MET A 139 0.39 3.91 5.21
N ASN A 140 1.67 3.55 5.35
CA ASN A 140 2.51 4.02 6.44
C ASN A 140 2.74 5.53 6.39
N ARG A 141 2.81 6.14 5.19
CA ARG A 141 2.89 7.60 5.04
C ARG A 141 1.56 8.29 5.36
N ILE A 142 0.43 7.67 5.02
CA ILE A 142 -0.91 8.17 5.38
C ILE A 142 -1.13 8.03 6.89
N ALA A 143 -0.72 6.91 7.49
CA ALA A 143 -0.75 6.68 8.92
C ALA A 143 0.21 7.61 9.69
N ALA A 144 1.40 7.88 9.13
CA ALA A 144 2.33 8.88 9.65
C ALA A 144 1.79 10.31 9.46
N ALA A 145 1.05 10.58 8.39
CA ALA A 145 0.37 11.86 8.19
C ALA A 145 -0.87 12.01 9.10
N SER A 146 -1.51 10.90 9.47
CA SER A 146 -2.57 10.83 10.46
C SER A 146 -2.03 10.60 11.87
N GLU A 147 -0.71 10.76 12.10
CA GLU A 147 -0.15 10.66 13.44
C GLU A 147 -0.93 11.64 14.32
N TYR A 148 -1.62 11.09 15.31
CA TYR A 148 -1.79 11.74 16.59
C TYR A 148 -0.39 12.11 17.05
N SER A 149 0.06 13.30 16.66
CA SER A 149 1.32 13.86 17.06
C SER A 149 1.26 13.94 18.58
N VAL A 150 1.92 13.00 19.24
CA VAL A 150 2.15 13.09 20.68
C VAL A 150 3.05 14.31 20.80
N TYR A 151 2.49 15.44 21.21
CA TYR A 151 3.26 16.66 21.42
C TYR A 151 3.91 16.60 22.79
N ARG A 152 5.20 16.97 22.86
CA ARG A 152 5.87 17.18 24.14
C ARG A 152 5.16 18.30 24.89
N THR A 153 4.79 18.02 26.13
CA THR A 153 4.15 19.02 26.99
C THR A 153 5.22 20.02 27.45
N SER A 154 4.90 21.31 27.54
CA SER A 154 5.86 22.27 28.07
C SER A 154 6.17 21.96 29.54
N ASP A 155 7.41 22.20 29.97
CA ASP A 155 7.85 21.87 31.34
C ASP A 155 6.96 22.50 32.41
N ILE A 156 6.54 23.76 32.21
CA ILE A 156 5.63 24.45 33.13
C ILE A 156 4.26 23.76 33.18
N ARG A 157 3.74 23.29 32.05
CA ARG A 157 2.43 22.60 32.01
C ARG A 157 2.53 21.21 32.61
N TRP A 158 3.65 20.53 32.44
CA TRP A 158 3.93 19.27 33.13
C TRP A 158 4.06 19.49 34.64
N TYR A 159 4.82 20.50 35.06
CA TYR A 159 4.95 20.91 36.47
C TYR A 159 3.60 21.25 37.10
N GLN A 160 2.74 22.01 36.39
CA GLN A 160 1.38 22.28 36.81
C GLN A 160 0.60 20.99 37.03
N LYS A 161 0.65 20.04 36.09
CA LYS A 161 -0.07 18.76 36.20
C LYS A 161 0.43 17.93 37.38
N SER A 162 1.75 17.79 37.53
CA SER A 162 2.38 16.88 38.50
C SER A 162 2.37 17.42 39.93
N TYR A 163 2.53 18.73 40.12
CA TYR A 163 2.69 19.35 41.44
C TYR A 163 1.56 20.33 41.80
N TYR A 164 0.40 20.22 41.14
CA TYR A 164 -0.74 21.10 41.42
C TYR A 164 -1.14 21.06 42.89
N GLU A 165 -1.48 19.87 43.41
CA GLU A 165 -2.03 19.70 44.75
C GLU A 165 -1.02 20.08 45.84
N GLU A 166 0.24 19.67 45.68
CA GLU A 166 1.27 19.83 46.71
C GLU A 166 1.88 21.24 46.75
N ARG A 167 2.18 21.82 45.59
CA ARG A 167 3.01 23.04 45.49
C ARG A 167 2.25 24.27 45.02
N LEU A 168 1.22 24.11 44.19
CA LEU A 168 0.58 25.25 43.53
C LEU A 168 -0.76 25.63 44.18
N LYS A 169 -1.60 24.66 44.53
CA LYS A 169 -2.98 24.87 44.95
C LYS A 169 -3.15 25.92 46.06
N PRO A 170 -2.40 25.88 47.19
CA PRO A 170 -2.56 26.89 48.25
C PRO A 170 -2.25 28.32 47.78
N HIS A 171 -1.26 28.46 46.89
CA HIS A 171 -0.86 29.77 46.37
C HIS A 171 -1.80 30.27 45.28
N VAL A 172 -2.29 29.37 44.43
CA VAL A 172 -3.24 29.69 43.36
C VAL A 172 -4.58 30.11 43.94
N THR A 173 -5.09 29.39 44.94
CA THR A 173 -6.36 29.78 45.61
C THR A 173 -6.23 31.14 46.27
N THR A 174 -5.17 31.36 47.06
CA THR A 174 -4.92 32.65 47.72
C THR A 174 -4.82 33.79 46.71
N PHE A 175 -4.03 33.61 45.64
CA PHE A 175 -3.85 34.63 44.60
C PHE A 175 -5.13 34.90 43.80
N HIS A 176 -5.89 33.84 43.48
CA HIS A 176 -7.15 33.96 42.78
C HIS A 176 -8.21 34.70 43.63
N ASP A 177 -8.31 34.36 44.90
CA ASP A 177 -9.27 34.99 45.82
C ASP A 177 -8.94 36.47 46.04
N GLN A 178 -7.65 36.83 46.12
CA GLN A 178 -7.21 38.23 46.15
C GLN A 178 -7.59 39.00 44.87
N GLN A 179 -7.39 38.40 43.70
CA GLN A 179 -7.82 39.01 42.44
C GLN A 179 -9.34 39.15 42.38
N LEU A 180 -10.08 38.14 42.83
CA LEU A 180 -11.53 38.17 42.84
C LEU A 180 -12.06 39.27 43.78
N ALA A 181 -11.48 39.40 44.98
CA ALA A 181 -11.82 40.46 45.94
C ALA A 181 -11.52 41.85 45.38
N THR A 182 -10.39 42.02 44.68
CA THR A 182 -10.02 43.30 44.05
C THR A 182 -10.96 43.65 42.90
N TRP A 183 -11.32 42.67 42.07
CA TRP A 183 -12.31 42.84 41.01
C TRP A 183 -13.69 43.21 41.56
N GLN A 184 -14.14 42.57 42.65
CA GLN A 184 -15.38 42.92 43.33
C GLN A 184 -15.35 44.32 43.94
N ALA A 185 -14.26 44.70 44.61
CA ALA A 185 -14.08 46.03 45.20
C ALA A 185 -14.10 47.15 44.14
N ASN A 186 -13.60 46.86 42.94
CA ASN A 186 -13.64 47.78 41.79
C ASN A 186 -15.00 47.79 41.07
N GLY A 187 -16.08 47.33 41.72
CA GLY A 187 -17.42 47.33 41.15
C GLY A 187 -17.63 46.33 40.01
N SER A 188 -16.82 45.25 39.97
CA SER A 188 -16.89 44.22 38.91
C SER A 188 -16.62 44.75 37.50
N VAL A 189 -15.90 45.86 37.38
CA VAL A 189 -15.55 46.48 36.09
C VAL A 189 -14.42 45.69 35.43
N GLY A 190 -14.60 45.34 34.15
CA GLY A 190 -13.62 44.60 33.35
C GLY A 190 -13.77 43.07 33.41
N ARG A 191 -12.75 42.36 32.92
CA ARG A 191 -12.80 40.89 32.79
C ARG A 191 -12.65 40.24 34.17
N LYS A 192 -13.63 39.41 34.55
CA LYS A 192 -13.55 38.59 35.77
C LYS A 192 -12.29 37.72 35.76
N PRO A 193 -11.48 37.72 36.84
CA PRO A 193 -10.32 36.86 37.00
C PRO A 193 -10.69 35.40 36.72
N GLN A 194 -9.85 34.73 35.92
CA GLN A 194 -10.02 33.32 35.57
C GLN A 194 -9.02 32.49 36.34
N PHE A 195 -9.49 31.40 36.95
CA PHE A 195 -8.64 30.50 37.73
C PHE A 195 -7.42 30.00 36.94
N LEU A 196 -7.61 29.61 35.67
CA LEU A 196 -6.50 29.17 34.82
C LEU A 196 -5.44 30.26 34.58
N SER A 197 -5.86 31.53 34.51
CA SER A 197 -4.91 32.65 34.40
C SER A 197 -4.11 32.82 35.69
N SER A 198 -4.78 32.72 36.85
CA SER A 198 -4.13 32.75 38.16
C SER A 198 -3.15 31.58 38.33
N LEU A 199 -3.56 30.37 37.92
CA LEU A 199 -2.71 29.17 37.93
C LEU A 199 -1.45 29.38 37.08
N HIS A 200 -1.60 29.86 35.85
CA HIS A 200 -0.46 30.07 34.96
C HIS A 200 0.54 31.09 35.52
N THR A 201 0.05 32.22 36.05
CA THR A 201 0.89 33.25 36.66
C THR A 201 1.65 32.74 37.88
N VAL A 202 0.96 32.06 38.80
CA VAL A 202 1.57 31.52 40.03
C VAL A 202 2.56 30.39 39.69
N ALA A 203 2.19 29.49 38.78
CA ALA A 203 3.07 28.40 38.36
C ALA A 203 4.34 28.91 37.69
N LYS A 204 4.25 29.93 36.83
CA LYS A 204 5.42 30.55 36.19
C LYS A 204 6.34 31.20 37.23
N GLY A 205 5.77 31.99 38.15
CA GLY A 205 6.55 32.63 39.21
C GLY A 205 7.19 31.61 40.15
N ARG A 206 6.51 30.51 40.47
CA ARG A 206 7.09 29.42 41.25
C ARG A 206 8.22 28.73 40.49
N TRP A 207 7.98 28.34 39.24
CA TRP A 207 8.96 27.69 38.38
C TRP A 207 10.26 28.49 38.23
N GLU A 208 10.17 29.82 38.08
CA GLU A 208 11.35 30.69 37.99
C GLU A 208 12.15 30.78 39.30
N ASN A 209 11.50 30.55 40.45
CA ASN A 209 12.11 30.55 41.77
C ASN A 209 12.54 29.16 42.27
N GLU A 210 12.23 28.10 41.53
CA GLU A 210 12.69 26.74 41.87
C GLU A 210 14.21 26.60 41.66
N THR A 211 14.82 25.66 42.38
CA THR A 211 16.25 25.38 42.22
C THR A 211 16.57 24.84 40.83
N ALA A 212 17.80 25.05 40.38
CA ALA A 212 18.25 24.50 39.08
C ALA A 212 18.15 22.97 39.05
N GLU A 213 18.51 22.31 40.16
CA GLU A 213 18.43 20.86 40.33
C GLU A 213 17.00 20.34 40.16
N PHE A 214 16.03 20.99 40.81
CA PHE A 214 14.62 20.58 40.70
C PHE A 214 14.06 20.82 39.29
N ARG A 215 14.43 21.93 38.64
CA ARG A 215 14.03 22.18 37.24
C ARG A 215 14.56 21.10 36.30
N GLN A 216 15.79 20.63 36.52
CA GLN A 216 16.37 19.53 35.76
C GLN A 216 15.61 18.22 36.00
N GLU A 217 15.31 17.88 37.24
CA GLU A 217 14.51 16.71 37.60
C GLU A 217 13.15 16.70 36.87
N VAL A 218 12.46 17.85 36.86
CA VAL A 218 11.17 17.99 36.16
C VAL A 218 11.32 17.86 34.64
N GLN A 219 12.41 18.37 34.06
CA GLN A 219 12.68 18.23 32.62
C GLN A 219 12.93 16.78 32.23
N GLU A 220 13.68 16.04 33.05
CA GLU A 220 13.95 14.61 32.86
C GLU A 220 12.66 13.80 33.02
N ALA A 221 11.84 14.10 34.03
CA ALA A 221 10.55 13.43 34.23
C ALA A 221 9.55 13.72 33.08
N ASN A 222 9.49 14.95 32.57
CA ASN A 222 8.69 15.32 31.41
C ASN A 222 9.19 14.64 30.12
N ALA A 223 10.51 14.53 29.95
CA ALA A 223 11.08 13.79 28.82
C ALA A 223 10.70 12.30 28.87
N LYS A 224 10.75 11.69 30.05
CA LYS A 224 10.35 10.30 30.26
C LYS A 224 8.86 10.07 30.00
N ASP A 225 7.97 10.92 30.53
CA ASP A 225 6.51 10.86 30.24
C ASP A 225 6.24 10.97 28.74
N TYR A 226 6.97 11.85 28.04
CA TYR A 226 6.87 11.99 26.60
C TYR A 226 7.28 10.71 25.86
N GLU A 227 8.41 10.11 26.22
CA GLU A 227 8.88 8.85 25.61
C GLU A 227 7.88 7.71 25.84
N GLU A 228 7.36 7.56 27.06
CA GLU A 228 6.34 6.55 27.39
C GLU A 228 5.07 6.73 26.54
N ARG A 229 4.60 7.97 26.35
CA ARG A 229 3.44 8.27 25.50
C ARG A 229 3.69 8.01 24.03
N VAL A 230 4.90 8.29 23.54
CA VAL A 230 5.31 7.98 22.17
C VAL A 230 5.35 6.46 21.96
N GLU A 231 5.88 5.70 22.92
CA GLU A 231 5.90 4.24 22.84
C GLU A 231 4.50 3.63 22.89
N ALA A 232 3.62 4.15 23.75
CA ALA A 232 2.22 3.73 23.80
C ALA A 232 1.53 3.97 22.45
N ALA A 233 1.67 5.17 21.89
CA ALA A 233 1.12 5.50 20.58
C ALA A 233 1.69 4.64 19.45
N LYS A 234 2.98 4.29 19.50
CA LYS A 234 3.60 3.35 18.54
C LYS A 234 3.02 1.95 18.65
N LYS A 235 2.72 1.47 19.86
CA LYS A 235 2.10 0.15 20.08
C LYS A 235 0.67 0.12 19.56
N GLU A 236 -0.11 1.18 19.77
CA GLU A 236 -1.48 1.30 19.28
C GLU A 236 -1.54 1.39 17.74
N ASN A 237 -0.56 2.06 17.11
CA ASN A 237 -0.53 2.22 15.65
C ASN A 237 0.03 1.01 14.88
N CYS A 238 0.65 0.03 15.56
CA CYS A 238 1.16 -1.17 14.91
C CYS A 238 0.08 -2.27 14.93
N SER A 239 -0.67 -2.38 13.83
CA SER A 239 -1.61 -3.48 13.53
C SER A 239 -2.90 -3.53 14.34
N PHE A 240 -3.69 -2.45 14.31
CA PHE A 240 -5.10 -2.57 14.69
C PHE A 240 -5.84 -3.45 13.66
N VAL A 241 -5.93 -4.74 13.98
CA VAL A 241 -6.89 -5.66 13.38
C VAL A 241 -8.03 -5.74 14.38
N PRO A 242 -9.24 -5.26 14.02
CA PRO A 242 -10.38 -5.32 14.92
C PRO A 242 -10.59 -6.75 15.42
N SER A 243 -10.53 -6.92 16.73
CA SER A 243 -10.59 -8.22 17.39
C SER A 243 -11.98 -8.51 17.96
N THR A 244 -12.74 -7.45 18.27
CA THR A 244 -14.13 -7.52 18.74
C THR A 244 -15.11 -7.06 17.65
N PRO A 245 -16.39 -7.49 17.71
CA PRO A 245 -17.42 -6.99 16.81
C PRO A 245 -17.63 -5.47 16.92
N GLU A 246 -17.54 -4.91 18.13
CA GLU A 246 -17.64 -3.47 18.35
C GLU A 246 -16.51 -2.70 17.67
N GLU A 247 -15.25 -3.16 17.85
CA GLU A 247 -14.08 -2.59 17.18
C GLU A 247 -14.19 -2.68 15.65
N PHE A 248 -14.77 -3.78 15.14
CA PHE A 248 -14.96 -3.95 13.70
C PHE A 248 -15.99 -2.96 13.15
N GLN A 249 -17.10 -2.77 13.87
CA GLN A 249 -18.12 -1.79 13.48
C GLN A 249 -17.55 -0.36 13.55
N GLU A 250 -16.80 -0.02 14.59
CA GLU A 250 -16.13 1.28 14.71
C GLU A 250 -15.14 1.51 13.56
N ALA A 251 -14.37 0.50 13.18
CA ALA A 251 -13.47 0.58 12.03
C ALA A 251 -14.24 0.81 10.72
N LEU A 252 -15.41 0.18 10.56
CA LEU A 252 -16.28 0.39 9.40
C LEU A 252 -16.90 1.79 9.38
N ASP A 253 -17.31 2.32 10.53
CA ASP A 253 -17.91 3.65 10.64
C ASP A 253 -16.86 4.75 10.34
N ASN A 254 -15.60 4.50 10.69
CA ASN A 254 -14.47 5.41 10.44
C ASN A 254 -13.86 5.27 9.02
N ALA A 255 -14.04 4.11 8.36
CA ALA A 255 -13.45 3.84 7.05
C ALA A 255 -13.83 4.86 5.95
N PRO A 256 -15.08 5.36 5.83
CA PRO A 256 -15.45 6.33 4.81
C PRO A 256 -14.62 7.62 4.85
N ALA A 257 -14.35 8.18 6.03
CA ALA A 257 -13.58 9.42 6.16
C ALA A 257 -12.13 9.25 5.69
N ILE A 258 -11.51 8.12 6.05
CA ILE A 258 -10.15 7.77 5.62
C ILE A 258 -10.11 7.52 4.11
N LEU A 259 -11.06 6.75 3.59
CA LEU A 259 -11.10 6.36 2.19
C LEU A 259 -11.47 7.51 1.26
N GLN A 260 -12.31 8.43 1.70
CA GLN A 260 -12.60 9.66 0.98
C GLN A 260 -11.31 10.46 0.77
N SER A 261 -10.60 10.77 1.85
CA SER A 261 -9.33 11.52 1.81
C SER A 261 -8.31 10.86 0.88
N PHE A 262 -8.22 9.53 0.93
CA PHE A 262 -7.36 8.75 0.05
C PHE A 262 -7.79 8.81 -1.42
N SER A 263 -9.08 8.69 -1.69
CA SER A 263 -9.64 8.73 -3.04
C SER A 263 -9.47 10.10 -3.70
N GLU A 264 -9.61 11.18 -2.93
CA GLU A 264 -9.39 12.56 -3.37
C GLU A 264 -7.91 12.78 -3.73
N LEU A 265 -6.98 12.37 -2.84
CA LEU A 265 -5.54 12.46 -3.11
C LEU A 265 -5.13 11.68 -4.37
N LEU A 266 -5.67 10.48 -4.56
CA LEU A 266 -5.44 9.71 -5.78
C LEU A 266 -6.03 10.38 -7.01
N GLY A 267 -7.23 10.94 -6.88
CA GLY A 267 -7.92 11.64 -7.96
C GLY A 267 -7.12 12.86 -8.43
N GLU A 268 -6.64 13.68 -7.51
CA GLU A 268 -5.78 14.83 -7.80
C GLU A 268 -4.47 14.41 -8.48
N ARG A 269 -3.80 13.39 -7.94
CA ARG A 269 -2.50 12.95 -8.45
C ARG A 269 -2.59 12.31 -9.83
N LEU A 270 -3.69 11.64 -10.13
CA LEU A 270 -3.88 10.90 -11.38
C LEU A 270 -4.75 11.65 -12.40
N GLY A 271 -5.38 12.76 -12.02
CA GLY A 271 -6.36 13.45 -12.87
C GLY A 271 -7.57 12.58 -13.21
N ALA A 272 -7.99 11.71 -12.28
CA ALA A 272 -8.99 10.69 -12.52
C ALA A 272 -10.10 10.70 -11.46
N VAL A 273 -11.29 10.22 -11.83
CA VAL A 273 -12.35 9.93 -10.84
C VAL A 273 -12.05 8.58 -10.22
N VAL A 274 -11.87 8.57 -8.89
CA VAL A 274 -11.56 7.36 -8.12
C VAL A 274 -12.80 6.93 -7.36
N SER A 275 -13.14 5.64 -7.45
CA SER A 275 -14.20 5.02 -6.66
C SER A 275 -13.59 3.87 -5.86
N VAL A 276 -13.89 3.83 -4.56
CA VAL A 276 -13.48 2.75 -3.66
C VAL A 276 -14.70 1.91 -3.33
N LEU A 277 -14.62 0.61 -3.62
CA LEU A 277 -15.68 -0.35 -3.34
C LEU A 277 -15.20 -1.33 -2.28
N ILE A 278 -15.88 -1.33 -1.13
CA ILE A 278 -15.66 -2.29 -0.05
C ILE A 278 -16.79 -3.31 -0.09
N SER A 279 -16.46 -4.60 -0.09
CA SER A 279 -17.43 -5.68 0.04
C SER A 279 -17.19 -6.43 1.33
N LEU A 280 -18.21 -6.46 2.18
CA LEU A 280 -18.14 -7.05 3.52
C LEU A 280 -19.00 -8.32 3.57
N PRO A 281 -18.70 -9.26 4.49
CA PRO A 281 -19.54 -10.42 4.73
C PRO A 281 -20.96 -9.99 5.13
N VAL A 282 -21.98 -10.57 4.51
CA VAL A 282 -23.38 -10.31 4.89
C VAL A 282 -23.78 -11.29 6.01
N PRO A 283 -24.10 -10.82 7.23
CA PRO A 283 -24.41 -11.70 8.36
C PRO A 283 -25.59 -12.64 8.07
N LYS A 284 -26.60 -12.13 7.35
CA LYS A 284 -27.81 -12.89 6.98
C LYS A 284 -27.57 -14.00 5.97
N GLN A 285 -26.40 -14.05 5.34
CA GLN A 285 -26.02 -15.10 4.37
C GLN A 285 -24.86 -15.96 4.90
N GLY A 286 -24.69 -16.06 6.22
CA GLY A 286 -23.63 -16.87 6.82
C GLY A 286 -22.22 -16.36 6.52
N GLY A 287 -22.06 -15.06 6.27
CA GLY A 287 -20.76 -14.45 5.97
C GLY A 287 -20.34 -14.54 4.51
N ALA A 288 -21.26 -14.86 3.59
CA ALA A 288 -20.99 -14.75 2.17
C ALA A 288 -20.67 -13.28 1.79
N ILE A 289 -19.64 -13.09 0.98
CA ILE A 289 -19.28 -11.81 0.37
C ILE A 289 -19.96 -11.79 -1.00
N GLU A 290 -21.10 -11.12 -1.09
CA GLU A 290 -21.88 -11.02 -2.32
C GLU A 290 -21.89 -9.58 -2.82
N MET A 291 -21.39 -9.34 -4.03
CA MET A 291 -21.70 -8.12 -4.78
C MET A 291 -22.86 -8.43 -5.70
N ARG A 292 -24.00 -7.76 -5.54
CA ARG A 292 -25.01 -7.73 -6.59
C ARG A 292 -24.38 -7.03 -7.80
N ARG A 293 -24.22 -7.78 -8.88
CA ARG A 293 -23.94 -7.26 -10.21
C ARG A 293 -25.19 -6.63 -10.80
#